data_AF-A0A538DN84-F1
#
_entry.id   AF-A0A538DN84-F1
#
_cell.length_a   1.000
_cell.length_b   1.000
_cell.length_c   1.000
_cell.angle_alpha   90.00
_cell.angle_beta   90.00
_cell.angle_gamma   90.00
#
_symmetry.space_group_name_H-M   'P 1'
#
loop_
_entity.id
_entity.type
_entity.pdbx_description
1 polymer ?
#
loop_
_entity_poly.entity_id
_entity_poly.type
_entity_poly.pdbx_seq_one_letter_code
_entity_poly.pdbx_strand_id
1 'polypeptide(L)'
;MVLIDEPGGDYWHRWARFIDDELLRDRYIAASDLSLVHIATDVDDAIETLSRFYRTYHSMRWVGSRLILRLQRELSDDELSTLNEEFSDIVEAGVIARTTVTPSEQEDDDHVELPRIALRFDRSSHARLRQIIDRINV
;
A
#
# COMPACT_ATOMS: atom_id res chain seq x y z
N MET A 1 -5.24 -7.12 1.83
CA MET A 1 -6.24 -7.89 2.59
C MET A 1 -5.52 -8.95 3.41
N VAL A 2 -6.05 -9.29 4.58
CA VAL A 2 -5.59 -10.42 5.38
C VAL A 2 -6.70 -11.47 5.36
N LEU A 3 -6.38 -12.67 4.89
CA LEU A 3 -7.31 -13.78 4.75
C LEU A 3 -6.91 -14.84 5.75
N ILE A 4 -7.82 -15.21 6.65
CA ILE A 4 -7.56 -16.19 7.71
C ILE A 4 -8.55 -17.35 7.56
N ASP A 5 -8.07 -18.55 7.88
CA ASP A 5 -8.84 -19.80 7.84
C ASP A 5 -9.04 -20.35 9.25
N GLU A 6 -9.99 -21.27 9.44
CA GLU A 6 -10.04 -22.04 10.68
C GLU A 6 -8.77 -22.90 10.86
N PRO A 7 -8.43 -23.31 12.10
CA PRO A 7 -7.30 -24.22 12.30
C PRO A 7 -7.44 -25.52 11.48
N GLY A 8 -6.48 -25.74 10.57
CA GLY A 8 -6.47 -26.89 9.65
C GLY A 8 -7.24 -26.67 8.35
N GLY A 9 -7.86 -25.51 8.15
CA GLY A 9 -8.47 -25.10 6.89
C GLY A 9 -7.43 -24.86 5.80
N ASP A 10 -7.79 -25.18 4.56
CA ASP A 10 -6.92 -25.06 3.38
C ASP A 10 -7.57 -24.24 2.25
N TYR A 11 -8.68 -23.55 2.53
CA TYR A 11 -9.46 -22.87 1.52
C TYR A 11 -8.65 -21.76 0.85
N TRP A 12 -8.08 -20.85 1.64
CA TRP A 12 -7.30 -19.72 1.10
C TRP A 12 -6.02 -20.18 0.40
N HIS A 13 -5.40 -21.26 0.87
CA HIS A 13 -4.25 -21.87 0.22
C HIS A 13 -4.61 -22.50 -1.13
N ARG A 14 -5.77 -23.14 -1.26
CA ARG A 14 -6.29 -23.62 -2.54
C ARG A 14 -6.64 -22.47 -3.48
N TRP A 15 -7.26 -21.42 -2.96
CA TRP A 15 -7.55 -20.21 -3.72
C TRP A 15 -6.26 -19.57 -4.25
N ALA A 16 -5.22 -19.41 -3.42
CA ALA A 16 -3.94 -18.86 -3.87
C ALA A 16 -3.29 -19.71 -4.97
N ARG A 17 -3.34 -21.04 -4.86
CA ARG A 17 -2.88 -21.93 -5.94
C ARG A 17 -3.65 -21.71 -7.24
N PHE A 18 -4.97 -21.59 -7.17
CA PHE A 18 -5.78 -21.27 -8.35
C PHE A 18 -5.39 -19.91 -8.96
N ILE A 19 -5.19 -18.87 -8.14
CA ILE A 19 -4.74 -17.56 -8.61
C ILE A 19 -3.39 -17.67 -9.33
N ASP A 20 -2.44 -18.43 -8.78
CA ASP A 20 -1.13 -18.66 -9.39
C ASP A 20 -1.24 -19.43 -10.72
N ASP A 21 -1.91 -20.59 -10.68
CA ASP A 21 -1.98 -21.53 -11.80
C ASP A 21 -2.80 -21.01 -12.99
N GLU A 22 -3.89 -20.28 -12.72
CA GLU A 22 -4.86 -19.88 -13.75
C GLU A 22 -4.78 -18.40 -14.09
N LEU A 23 -4.52 -17.51 -13.12
CA LEU A 23 -4.51 -16.06 -13.39
C LEU A 23 -3.11 -15.51 -13.63
N LEU A 24 -2.14 -15.86 -12.79
CA LEU A 24 -0.78 -15.35 -12.92
C LEU A 24 -0.08 -16.00 -14.11
N ARG A 25 -0.13 -17.33 -14.21
CA ARG A 25 0.52 -18.10 -15.28
C ARG A 25 0.09 -17.65 -16.67
N ASP A 26 -1.21 -17.41 -16.85
CA ASP A 26 -1.80 -16.98 -18.11
C ASP A 26 -1.78 -15.44 -18.28
N ARG A 27 -1.17 -14.72 -17.33
CA ARG A 27 -0.94 -13.27 -17.34
C ARG A 27 -2.21 -12.44 -17.33
N TYR A 28 -3.28 -12.95 -16.73
CA TYR A 28 -4.47 -12.17 -16.41
C TYR A 28 -4.23 -11.18 -15.27
N ILE A 29 -3.22 -11.45 -14.43
CA ILE A 29 -2.74 -10.55 -13.39
C ILE A 29 -1.21 -10.40 -13.48
N ALA A 30 -0.69 -9.32 -12.90
CA ALA A 30 0.74 -9.14 -12.73
C ALA A 30 1.23 -9.88 -11.46
N ALA A 31 2.51 -10.26 -11.44
CA ALA A 31 3.11 -10.87 -10.25
C ALA A 31 3.02 -9.97 -9.00
N SER A 32 3.02 -8.65 -9.20
CA SER A 32 2.81 -7.69 -8.12
C SER A 32 1.45 -7.85 -7.46
N ASP A 33 0.40 -8.26 -8.18
CA ASP A 33 -0.97 -8.35 -7.65
C ASP A 33 -1.10 -9.35 -6.50
N LEU A 34 -0.16 -10.29 -6.38
CA LEU A 34 -0.07 -11.19 -5.23
C LEU A 34 0.18 -10.43 -3.91
N SER A 35 0.80 -9.24 -3.93
CA SER A 35 1.00 -8.42 -2.71
C SER A 35 -0.29 -7.83 -2.14
N LEU A 36 -1.40 -7.89 -2.89
CA LEU A 36 -2.69 -7.40 -2.42
C LEU A 36 -3.26 -8.27 -1.29
N VAL A 37 -2.78 -9.50 -1.15
CA VAL A 37 -3.31 -10.49 -0.21
C VAL A 37 -2.20 -11.09 0.65
N HIS A 38 -2.45 -11.15 1.95
CA HIS A 38 -1.72 -11.99 2.90
C HIS A 38 -2.65 -13.09 3.37
N ILE A 39 -2.22 -14.35 3.28
CA ILE A 39 -2.94 -15.49 3.87
C ILE A 39 -2.32 -15.75 5.22
N ALA A 40 -3.06 -15.42 6.28
CA ALA A 40 -2.59 -15.57 7.64
C ALA A 40 -2.64 -17.03 8.08
N THR A 41 -1.58 -17.48 8.76
CA THR A 41 -1.52 -18.86 9.29
C THR A 41 -2.33 -19.03 10.57
N ASP A 42 -2.45 -17.95 11.34
CA ASP A 42 -3.20 -17.88 12.59
C ASP A 42 -3.57 -16.42 12.91
N VAL A 43 -4.19 -16.23 14.08
CA VAL A 43 -4.65 -14.92 14.54
C VAL A 43 -3.48 -13.99 14.85
N ASP A 44 -2.36 -14.50 15.36
CA ASP A 44 -1.21 -13.68 15.74
C ASP A 44 -0.51 -13.12 14.49
N ASP A 45 -0.35 -13.94 13.45
CA ASP A 45 0.16 -13.50 12.14
C ASP A 45 -0.77 -12.46 11.48
N ALA A 46 -2.09 -12.64 11.60
CA ALA A 46 -3.04 -11.64 11.12
C ALA A 46 -2.89 -10.30 11.86
N ILE A 47 -2.77 -10.33 13.19
CA ILE A 47 -2.56 -9.14 14.02
C ILE A 47 -1.22 -8.47 13.67
N GLU A 48 -0.14 -9.24 13.51
CA GLU A 48 1.16 -8.71 13.14
C GLU A 48 1.09 -8.00 11.78
N THR A 49 0.46 -8.63 10.79
CA THR A 49 0.32 -8.08 9.44
C THR A 49 -0.45 -6.76 9.46
N LEU A 50 -1.57 -6.68 10.19
CA LEU A 50 -2.36 -5.45 10.31
C LEU A 50 -1.61 -4.36 11.10
N SER A 51 -0.95 -4.74 12.20
CA SER A 51 -0.17 -3.79 13.03
C SER A 51 0.98 -3.19 12.24
N ARG A 52 1.67 -4.02 11.44
CA ARG A 52 2.73 -3.58 10.54
C ARG A 52 2.19 -2.62 9.49
N PHE A 53 1.07 -2.95 8.86
CA PHE A 53 0.46 -2.12 7.81
C PHE A 53 0.13 -0.69 8.30
N TYR A 54 -0.28 -0.51 9.55
CA TYR A 54 -0.65 0.80 10.11
C TYR A 54 0.46 1.49 10.92
N ARG A 55 1.67 0.93 10.97
CA ARG A 55 2.76 1.46 11.79
C ARG A 55 3.24 2.84 11.34
N THR A 56 3.35 3.03 10.04
CA THR A 56 3.75 4.28 9.36
C THR A 56 2.62 4.78 8.47
N TYR A 57 1.89 3.91 7.77
CA TYR A 57 0.74 4.35 6.98
C TYR A 57 -0.49 4.62 7.86
N HIS A 58 -1.19 5.72 7.62
CA HIS A 58 -2.45 6.04 8.29
C HIS A 58 -3.64 5.91 7.33
N SER A 59 -3.66 6.74 6.29
CA SER A 59 -4.75 6.77 5.31
C SER A 59 -4.29 7.41 4.01
N MET A 60 -5.17 7.43 3.02
CA MET A 60 -4.92 8.09 1.74
C MET A 60 -6.14 8.86 1.25
N ARG A 61 -5.90 9.90 0.47
CA ARG A 61 -6.96 10.72 -0.13
C ARG A 61 -6.54 11.26 -1.48
N TRP A 62 -7.52 11.40 -2.38
CA TRP A 62 -7.35 12.13 -3.63
C TRP A 62 -7.56 13.64 -3.43
N VAL A 63 -6.60 14.43 -3.92
CA VAL A 63 -6.72 15.89 -4.05
C VAL A 63 -6.38 16.26 -5.49
N GLY A 64 -7.42 16.46 -6.30
CA GLY A 64 -7.30 16.68 -7.74
C GLY A 64 -6.66 15.48 -8.45
N SER A 65 -5.44 15.67 -8.98
CA SER A 65 -4.65 14.63 -9.68
C SER A 65 -3.57 14.01 -8.80
N ARG A 66 -3.48 14.36 -7.52
CA ARG A 66 -2.51 13.81 -6.59
C ARG A 66 -3.19 12.84 -5.62
N LEU A 67 -2.52 11.72 -5.37
CA LEU A 67 -2.81 10.87 -4.24
C LEU A 67 -1.95 11.35 -3.08
N ILE A 68 -2.59 11.65 -1.95
CA ILE A 68 -1.94 12.00 -0.69
C ILE A 68 -1.94 10.76 0.19
N LEU A 69 -0.76 10.36 0.69
CA LEU A 69 -0.61 9.32 1.70
C LEU A 69 -0.28 10.02 3.03
N ARG A 70 -1.15 9.87 4.02
CA ARG A 70 -0.94 10.33 5.39
C ARG A 70 -0.21 9.28 6.18
N LEU A 71 0.74 9.73 6.99
CA LEU A 71 1.72 8.90 7.68
C LEU A 71 1.72 9.22 9.18
N GLN A 72 1.98 8.20 10.00
CA GLN A 72 2.16 8.32 11.45
C GLN A 72 3.49 8.99 11.83
N ARG A 73 4.46 8.97 10.92
CA ARG A 73 5.78 9.60 11.09
C ARG A 73 6.26 10.21 9.78
N GLU A 74 7.22 11.11 9.88
CA GLU A 74 7.92 11.62 8.71
C GLU A 74 8.87 10.55 8.15
N LEU A 75 8.93 10.43 6.83
CA LEU A 75 9.95 9.62 6.15
C LEU A 75 11.24 10.42 6.07
N SER A 76 12.39 9.75 6.13
CA SER A 76 13.71 10.33 5.87
C SER A 76 13.95 10.56 4.37
N ASP A 77 15.00 11.33 4.04
CA ASP A 77 15.36 11.61 2.65
C ASP A 77 15.79 10.33 1.91
N ASP A 78 16.50 9.42 2.60
CA ASP A 78 16.91 8.13 2.06
C ASP A 78 15.71 7.24 1.75
N GLU A 79 14.70 7.21 2.62
CA GLU A 79 13.45 6.50 2.37
C GLU A 79 12.73 7.05 1.15
N LEU A 80 12.65 8.38 0.99
CA LEU A 80 12.05 9.00 -0.20
C LEU A 80 12.84 8.73 -1.47
N SER A 81 14.17 8.79 -1.42
CA SER A 81 15.01 8.45 -2.58
C SER A 81 14.72 7.03 -3.02
N THR A 82 14.71 6.10 -2.06
CA THR A 82 14.41 4.69 -2.33
C THR A 82 13.02 4.52 -2.93
N LEU A 83 12.00 5.20 -2.40
CA LEU A 83 10.66 5.15 -2.98
C LEU A 83 10.61 5.66 -4.42
N ASN A 84 11.33 6.74 -4.72
CA ASN A 84 11.38 7.28 -6.08
C ASN A 84 12.13 6.38 -7.06
N GLU A 85 13.18 5.71 -6.60
CA GLU A 85 13.91 4.72 -7.39
C GLU A 85 13.04 3.49 -7.66
N GLU A 86 12.45 2.92 -6.61
CA GLU A 86 11.72 1.65 -6.68
C GLU A 86 10.35 1.77 -7.33
N PHE A 87 9.67 2.93 -7.26
CA PHE A 87 8.25 3.07 -7.65
C PHE A 87 7.99 4.17 -8.69
N SER A 88 9.03 4.61 -9.42
CA SER A 88 8.87 5.57 -10.52
C SER A 88 7.90 5.10 -11.62
N ASP A 89 7.71 3.79 -11.78
CA ASP A 89 6.82 3.16 -12.76
C ASP A 89 5.34 3.53 -12.59
N ILE A 90 4.92 3.90 -11.38
CA ILE A 90 3.51 4.23 -11.07
C ILE A 90 3.26 5.72 -10.85
N VAL A 91 4.27 6.56 -11.11
CA VAL A 91 4.21 8.01 -10.98
C VAL A 91 4.10 8.65 -12.36
N GLU A 92 2.90 9.11 -12.72
CA GLU A 92 2.61 9.70 -14.04
C GLU A 92 3.45 10.95 -14.33
N ALA A 93 3.77 11.74 -13.29
CA ALA A 93 4.61 12.91 -13.41
C ALA A 93 5.20 13.36 -12.06
N GLY A 94 6.40 13.92 -12.12
CA GLY A 94 7.12 14.39 -10.93
C GLY A 94 7.71 13.22 -10.14
N VAL A 95 7.68 13.35 -8.82
CA VAL A 95 8.28 12.42 -7.87
C VAL A 95 7.37 12.24 -6.67
N ILE A 96 7.57 11.16 -5.91
CA ILE A 96 7.02 10.98 -4.58
C ILE A 96 7.75 11.97 -3.66
N ALA A 97 7.01 12.89 -3.04
CA ALA A 97 7.61 13.93 -2.19
C ALA A 97 6.75 14.22 -0.96
N ARG A 98 7.38 14.70 0.12
CA ARG A 98 6.66 15.29 1.25
C ARG A 98 5.81 16.46 0.77
N THR A 99 4.64 16.62 1.38
CA THR A 99 3.78 17.77 1.13
C THR A 99 3.22 18.30 2.43
N THR A 100 2.79 19.55 2.42
CA THR A 100 1.98 20.13 3.51
C THR A 100 0.52 19.75 3.33
N VAL A 101 -0.28 19.98 4.38
CA VAL A 101 -1.74 19.84 4.33
C VAL A 101 -2.29 20.65 3.16
N THR A 102 -3.21 20.08 2.40
CA THR A 102 -3.89 20.78 1.31
C THR A 102 -5.05 21.62 1.84
N PRO A 103 -5.49 22.68 1.13
CA PRO A 103 -6.65 23.47 1.57
C PRO A 103 -7.91 22.62 1.81
N SER A 104 -8.16 21.63 0.94
CA SER A 104 -9.30 20.71 1.11
C SER A 104 -9.16 19.81 2.34
N GLU A 105 -7.96 19.36 2.68
CA GLU A 105 -7.76 18.59 3.92
C GLU A 105 -7.91 19.49 5.16
N GLN A 106 -7.50 20.75 5.06
CA GLN A 106 -7.64 21.72 6.14
C GLN A 106 -9.10 22.12 6.39
N GLU A 107 -9.89 22.31 5.33
CA GLU A 107 -11.33 22.60 5.43
C GLU A 107 -12.10 21.44 6.09
N ASP A 108 -11.69 20.21 5.82
CA ASP A 108 -12.34 19.00 6.35
C ASP A 108 -11.79 18.55 7.73
N ASP A 109 -10.80 19.26 8.30
CA ASP A 109 -10.06 18.86 9.51
C ASP A 109 -9.52 17.42 9.44
N ASP A 110 -9.06 17.01 8.25
CA ASP A 110 -8.72 15.61 7.91
C ASP A 110 -7.28 15.29 8.29
N HIS A 111 -7.05 15.06 9.58
CA HIS A 111 -5.74 14.70 10.15
C HIS A 111 -4.63 15.66 9.73
N VAL A 112 -4.89 16.95 9.91
CA VAL A 112 -4.04 18.07 9.45
C VAL A 112 -2.66 18.07 10.11
N GLU A 113 -2.54 17.46 11.28
CA GLU A 113 -1.31 17.29 12.07
C GLU A 113 -0.36 16.21 11.53
N LEU A 114 -0.86 15.23 10.79
CA LEU A 114 -0.04 14.08 10.37
C LEU A 114 0.92 14.43 9.23
N PRO A 115 2.16 13.91 9.25
CA PRO A 115 3.05 13.93 8.09
C PRO A 115 2.41 13.29 6.85
N ARG A 116 2.81 13.73 5.66
CA ARG A 116 2.22 13.23 4.42
C ARG A 116 3.16 13.33 3.23
N ILE A 117 3.02 12.38 2.32
CA ILE A 117 3.67 12.39 1.00
C ILE A 117 2.61 12.44 -0.09
N ALA A 118 2.99 12.95 -1.26
CA ALA A 118 2.13 13.02 -2.42
C ALA A 118 2.83 12.42 -3.64
N LEU A 119 2.02 11.82 -4.50
CA LEU A 119 2.43 11.35 -5.82
C LEU A 119 1.30 11.54 -6.84
N ARG A 120 1.67 11.68 -8.12
CA ARG A 120 0.72 11.60 -9.23
C ARG A 120 0.58 10.12 -9.64
N PHE A 121 -0.20 9.38 -8.87
CA PHE A 121 -0.40 7.95 -9.08
C PHE A 121 -1.21 7.67 -10.35
N ASP A 122 -0.81 6.65 -11.12
CA ASP A 122 -1.41 6.21 -12.39
C ASP A 122 -2.85 5.67 -12.30
N ARG A 123 -3.41 5.61 -11.09
CA ARG A 123 -4.79 5.14 -10.79
C ARG A 123 -5.08 3.70 -11.19
N SER A 124 -4.07 2.89 -11.48
CA SER A 124 -4.25 1.53 -11.97
C SER A 124 -3.35 0.52 -11.26
N SER A 125 -2.10 0.89 -10.95
CA SER A 125 -1.10 -0.01 -10.38
C SER A 125 -1.24 -0.16 -8.85
N HIS A 126 -2.43 -0.59 -8.40
CA HIS A 126 -2.77 -0.66 -6.98
C HIS A 126 -1.91 -1.64 -6.17
N ALA A 127 -1.44 -2.71 -6.80
CA ALA A 127 -0.52 -3.65 -6.16
C ALA A 127 0.85 -3.02 -5.85
N ARG A 128 1.35 -2.17 -6.75
CA ARG A 128 2.57 -1.39 -6.54
C ARG A 128 2.37 -0.31 -5.50
N LEU A 129 1.21 0.36 -5.49
CA LEU A 129 0.85 1.28 -4.40
C LEU A 129 0.82 0.55 -3.04
N ARG A 130 0.31 -0.69 -3.00
CA ARG A 130 0.36 -1.52 -1.79
C ARG A 130 1.80 -1.81 -1.37
N GLN A 131 2.70 -2.07 -2.31
CA GLN A 131 4.11 -2.29 -2.03
C GLN A 131 4.82 -1.02 -1.51
N ILE A 132 4.42 0.20 -1.92
CA ILE A 132 4.88 1.44 -1.28
C ILE A 132 4.51 1.42 0.21
N ILE A 133 3.25 1.06 0.52
CA ILE A 133 2.79 0.99 1.91
C ILE A 133 3.61 -0.05 2.69
N ASP A 134 3.87 -1.22 2.11
CA ASP A 134 4.70 -2.23 2.77
C ASP A 134 6.15 -1.72 2.97
N ARG A 135 6.71 -0.96 2.00
CA ARG A 135 8.09 -0.44 2.02
C ARG A 135 8.33 0.65 3.06
N ILE A 136 7.33 1.46 3.38
CA ILE A 136 7.43 2.50 4.43
C ILE A 136 7.15 1.96 5.83
N ASN A 137 6.52 0.79 5.91
CA ASN A 137 6.16 0.11 7.16
C ASN A 137 7.23 -0.91 7.56
N VAL A 138 8.48 -0.48 7.80
CA VAL A 138 9.62 -1.33 8.26
C VAL A 138 9.91 -1.19 9.74
#